data_AF-A0AAE1C6P9-F1
#
_entry.id   AF-A0AAE1C6P9-F1
#
_cell.length_a   1.000
_cell.length_b   1.000
_cell.length_c   1.000
_cell.angle_alpha   90.00
_cell.angle_beta   90.00
_cell.angle_gamma   90.00
#
_symmetry.space_group_name_H-M   'P 1'
#
loop_
_entity.id
_entity.type
_entity.pdbx_description
1 polymer ?
#
loop_
_entity_poly.entity_id
_entity_poly.type
_entity_poly.pdbx_seq_one_letter_code
_entity_poly.pdbx_strand_id
1 'polypeptide(L)'
;MATNPPTIRKASATVPLISRILLLYFEPIFALGGAIMVLTQPDKYLHTVTRGLVPTLGSQNDFVWTTIAGGWLYFAFTEGVVLRLVDDVRVWRLLCMGMLLSDLAYTHSVAQALGGWDVWLKVWDWTSEDWVVTITTWPFVLTRVGIALGLGFRG
;
A
#
# COMPACT_ATOMS: atom_id res chain seq x y z
N MET A 1 -40.09 3.41 18.59
CA MET A 1 -38.83 3.26 19.35
C MET A 1 -37.73 3.87 18.51
N ALA A 2 -37.34 5.12 18.79
CA ALA A 2 -36.32 5.81 17.99
C ALA A 2 -34.93 5.32 18.44
N THR A 3 -34.23 4.60 17.57
CA THR A 3 -32.84 4.23 17.81
C THR A 3 -31.99 5.48 17.66
N ASN A 4 -31.26 5.87 18.71
CA ASN A 4 -30.27 6.95 18.62
C ASN A 4 -29.32 6.67 17.44
N PRO A 5 -28.98 7.68 16.61
CA PRO A 5 -28.03 7.49 15.54
C PRO A 5 -26.69 7.01 16.11
N PRO A 6 -25.99 6.09 15.42
CA PRO A 6 -24.73 5.57 15.91
C PRO A 6 -23.72 6.71 16.12
N THR A 7 -23.11 6.78 17.29
CA THR A 7 -22.09 7.78 17.60
C THR A 7 -20.88 7.59 16.68
N ILE A 8 -20.62 8.57 15.82
CA ILE A 8 -19.46 8.56 14.92
C ILE A 8 -18.22 8.94 15.74
N ARG A 9 -17.23 8.04 15.79
CA ARG A 9 -15.94 8.32 16.40
C ARG A 9 -15.05 9.02 15.38
N LYS A 10 -14.59 10.22 15.71
CA LYS A 10 -13.74 11.04 14.84
C LYS A 10 -12.40 10.36 14.58
N ALA A 11 -12.04 10.20 13.31
CA ALA A 11 -10.75 9.61 12.92
C ALA A 11 -9.58 10.50 13.37
N SER A 12 -9.73 11.82 13.26
CA SER A 12 -8.75 12.84 13.66
C SER A 12 -8.36 12.77 15.14
N ALA A 13 -9.28 12.37 16.02
CA ALA A 13 -9.07 12.23 17.45
C ALA A 13 -8.62 10.81 17.85
N THR A 14 -9.07 9.79 17.11
CA THR A 14 -8.90 8.38 17.48
C THR A 14 -7.64 7.77 16.86
N VAL A 15 -7.34 8.07 15.59
CA VAL A 15 -6.22 7.47 14.85
C VAL A 15 -4.90 8.14 15.26
N PRO A 16 -3.85 7.37 15.60
CA PRO A 16 -2.54 7.91 15.97
C PRO A 16 -2.00 8.91 14.94
N LEU A 17 -1.34 9.97 15.42
CA LEU A 17 -0.81 11.02 14.55
C LEU A 17 0.19 10.45 13.52
N ILE A 18 1.07 9.54 13.94
CA ILE A 18 2.04 8.92 13.03
C ILE A 18 1.36 8.16 11.89
N SER A 19 0.28 7.44 12.17
CA SER A 19 -0.51 6.72 11.16
C SER A 19 -1.13 7.68 10.15
N ARG A 20 -1.68 8.80 10.63
CA ARG A 20 -2.21 9.86 9.76
C ARG A 20 -1.13 10.51 8.91
N ILE A 21 0.06 10.75 9.47
CA ILE A 21 1.18 11.34 8.71
C ILE A 21 1.61 10.39 7.58
N LEU A 22 1.81 9.10 7.88
CA LEU A 22 2.22 8.11 6.89
C LEU A 22 1.22 7.97 5.76
N LEU A 23 -0.06 7.71 6.08
CA LEU A 23 -1.08 7.49 5.06
C LEU A 23 -1.47 8.77 4.34
N LEU A 24 -1.61 9.91 5.01
CA LEU A 24 -2.09 11.11 4.32
C LEU A 24 -0.98 11.80 3.51
N TYR A 25 0.29 11.71 3.91
CA TYR A 25 1.35 12.53 3.27
C TYR A 25 2.41 11.70 2.55
N PHE A 26 2.97 10.69 3.20
CA PHE A 26 4.09 9.94 2.62
C PHE A 26 3.62 8.97 1.54
N GLU A 27 2.61 8.16 1.86
CA GLU A 27 2.17 7.13 0.96
C GLU A 27 1.59 7.64 -0.37
N PRO A 28 0.76 8.71 -0.41
CA PRO A 28 0.20 9.16 -1.67
C PRO A 28 1.29 9.65 -2.63
N ILE A 29 2.38 10.21 -2.09
CA ILE A 29 3.54 10.63 -2.88
C ILE A 29 4.28 9.40 -3.42
N PHE A 30 4.52 8.39 -2.58
CA PHE A 30 5.21 7.16 -3.01
C PHE A 30 4.39 6.32 -3.98
N ALA A 31 3.09 6.17 -3.75
CA ALA A 31 2.17 5.47 -4.64
C ALA A 31 2.08 6.19 -6.00
N LEU A 32 1.98 7.53 -6.01
CA LEU A 32 2.03 8.29 -7.25
C LEU A 32 3.38 8.15 -7.97
N GLY A 33 4.49 8.22 -7.23
CA GLY A 33 5.83 8.02 -7.78
C GLY A 33 6.02 6.62 -8.37
N GLY A 34 5.50 5.59 -7.69
CA GLY A 34 5.45 4.22 -8.19
C GLY A 34 4.66 4.14 -9.49
N ALA A 35 3.44 4.72 -9.53
CA ALA A 35 2.61 4.72 -10.72
C ALA A 35 3.33 5.36 -11.92
N ILE A 36 3.98 6.51 -11.71
CA ILE A 36 4.80 7.16 -12.75
C ILE A 36 5.96 6.26 -13.18
N MET A 37 6.65 5.62 -12.24
CA MET A 37 7.78 4.73 -12.55
C MET A 37 7.34 3.53 -13.40
N VAL A 38 6.24 2.86 -13.06
CA VAL A 38 5.74 1.72 -13.85
C VAL A 38 5.27 2.14 -15.24
N LEU A 39 4.70 3.33 -15.38
CA LEU A 39 4.24 3.84 -16.68
C LEU A 39 5.36 4.34 -17.59
N THR A 40 6.49 4.79 -17.03
CA THR A 40 7.58 5.40 -17.79
C THR A 40 8.84 4.54 -17.89
N GLN A 41 9.07 3.68 -16.91
CA GLN A 41 10.26 2.84 -16.74
C GLN A 41 9.86 1.43 -16.23
N PRO A 42 8.97 0.70 -16.92
CA PRO A 42 8.50 -0.61 -16.49
C PRO A 42 9.63 -1.63 -16.28
N ASP A 43 10.65 -1.60 -17.14
CA ASP A 43 11.81 -2.50 -17.05
C ASP A 43 12.60 -2.30 -15.76
N LYS A 44 12.81 -1.03 -15.38
CA LYS A 44 13.50 -0.69 -14.15
C LYS A 44 12.70 -1.14 -12.93
N TYR A 45 11.39 -0.91 -12.95
CA TYR A 45 10.50 -1.40 -11.90
C TYR A 45 10.61 -2.92 -11.77
N LEU A 46 10.41 -3.64 -12.87
CA LEU A 46 10.41 -5.10 -12.89
C LEU A 46 11.74 -5.66 -12.41
N HIS A 47 12.86 -5.11 -12.90
CA HIS A 47 14.18 -5.50 -12.44
C HIS A 47 14.33 -5.33 -10.93
N THR A 48 13.91 -4.19 -10.40
CA THR A 48 14.00 -3.85 -8.97
C THR A 48 13.17 -4.81 -8.10
N VAL A 49 11.91 -5.08 -8.48
CA VAL A 49 11.02 -5.92 -7.64
C VAL A 49 11.25 -7.42 -7.81
N THR A 50 11.99 -7.84 -8.84
CA THR A 50 12.25 -9.26 -9.13
C THR A 50 13.71 -9.67 -9.05
N ARG A 51 14.61 -8.77 -8.63
CA ARG A 51 16.08 -8.98 -8.65
C ARG A 51 16.60 -9.35 -10.05
N GLY A 52 15.94 -8.84 -11.09
CA GLY A 52 16.24 -9.19 -12.49
C GLY A 52 15.94 -10.64 -12.88
N LEU A 53 15.26 -11.42 -12.03
CA LEU A 53 14.92 -12.82 -12.32
C LEU A 53 13.80 -12.95 -13.35
N VAL A 54 12.91 -11.96 -13.46
CA VAL A 54 11.83 -11.96 -14.43
C VAL A 54 12.24 -11.17 -15.67
N PRO A 55 12.18 -11.77 -16.87
CA PRO A 55 12.54 -11.09 -18.10
C PRO A 55 11.57 -9.94 -18.41
N THR A 56 12.09 -8.90 -19.05
CA THR A 56 11.29 -7.78 -19.55
C THR A 56 10.08 -8.26 -20.35
N LEU A 57 8.92 -7.70 -20.03
CA LEU A 57 7.70 -7.96 -20.76
C LEU A 57 7.74 -7.25 -22.12
N GLY A 58 7.41 -7.95 -23.20
CA GLY A 58 7.23 -7.33 -24.52
C GLY A 58 5.98 -6.44 -24.57
N SER A 59 5.89 -5.56 -25.58
CA SER A 59 4.84 -4.54 -25.71
C SER A 59 3.39 -5.06 -25.69
N GLN A 60 3.16 -6.33 -26.04
CA GLN A 60 1.84 -6.96 -25.94
C GLN A 60 1.32 -7.06 -24.49
N ASN A 61 2.22 -6.96 -23.50
CA ASN A 61 1.91 -7.04 -22.09
C ASN A 61 1.86 -5.67 -21.40
N ASP A 62 1.97 -4.56 -22.14
CA ASP A 62 2.00 -3.20 -21.56
C ASP A 62 0.74 -2.88 -20.73
N PHE A 63 -0.37 -3.57 -20.98
CA PHE A 63 -1.60 -3.46 -20.20
C PHE A 63 -1.42 -3.86 -18.72
N VAL A 64 -0.43 -4.70 -18.40
CA VAL A 64 -0.14 -5.10 -17.01
C VAL A 64 0.38 -3.88 -16.23
N TRP A 65 1.24 -3.07 -16.86
CA TRP A 65 1.80 -1.86 -16.24
C TRP A 65 0.72 -0.83 -15.93
N THR A 66 -0.23 -0.62 -16.85
CA THR A 66 -1.35 0.30 -16.62
C THR A 66 -2.29 -0.20 -15.52
N THR A 67 -2.46 -1.53 -15.39
CA THR A 67 -3.24 -2.14 -14.30
C THR A 67 -2.57 -1.94 -12.95
N ILE A 68 -1.25 -2.17 -12.85
CA ILE A 68 -0.46 -1.94 -11.63
C ILE A 68 -0.49 -0.45 -11.24
N ALA A 69 -0.24 0.44 -12.20
CA ALA A 69 -0.30 1.88 -11.97
C ALA A 69 -1.69 2.33 -11.49
N GLY A 70 -2.77 1.75 -12.03
CA GLY A 70 -4.14 1.99 -11.58
C GLY A 70 -4.36 1.65 -10.10
N GLY A 71 -3.81 0.54 -9.61
CA GLY A 71 -3.87 0.16 -8.20
C GLY A 71 -3.19 1.18 -7.27
N TRP A 72 -2.01 1.67 -7.64
CA TRP A 72 -1.30 2.69 -6.87
C TRP A 72 -1.95 4.08 -6.97
N LEU A 73 -2.49 4.45 -8.13
CA LEU A 73 -3.29 5.68 -8.26
C LEU A 73 -4.55 5.62 -7.38
N TYR A 74 -5.16 4.44 -7.23
CA TYR A 74 -6.29 4.26 -6.32
C TYR A 74 -5.89 4.48 -4.85
N PHE A 75 -4.73 4.00 -4.42
CA PHE A 75 -4.19 4.27 -3.08
C PHE A 75 -3.93 5.76 -2.90
N ALA A 76 -3.18 6.36 -3.83
CA ALA A 76 -2.84 7.78 -3.80
C ALA A 76 -4.09 8.67 -3.75
N PHE A 77 -5.15 8.32 -4.49
CA PHE A 77 -6.41 9.06 -4.43
C PHE A 77 -7.18 8.82 -3.13
N THR A 78 -7.29 7.56 -2.69
CA THR A 78 -8.01 7.21 -1.46
C THR A 78 -7.41 7.93 -0.26
N GLU A 79 -6.10 7.94 -0.15
CA GLU A 79 -5.39 8.52 0.98
C GLU A 79 -5.14 10.02 0.81
N GLY A 80 -4.78 10.43 -0.42
CA GLY A 80 -4.56 11.81 -0.83
C GLY A 80 -5.81 12.67 -0.78
N VAL A 81 -6.98 12.09 -1.06
CA VAL A 81 -8.24 12.82 -1.22
C VAL A 81 -9.31 12.31 -0.27
N VAL A 82 -9.71 11.04 -0.37
CA VAL A 82 -10.89 10.52 0.34
C VAL A 82 -10.71 10.59 1.87
N LEU A 83 -9.58 10.10 2.40
CA LEU A 83 -9.31 10.09 3.84
C LEU A 83 -9.17 11.49 4.46
N ARG A 84 -8.91 12.53 3.65
CA ARG A 84 -8.89 13.93 4.12
C ARG A 84 -10.29 14.51 4.28
N LEU A 85 -11.25 14.02 3.49
CA LEU A 85 -12.62 14.50 3.49
C LEU A 85 -13.51 13.75 4.48
N VAL A 86 -13.04 12.63 5.03
CA VAL A 86 -13.82 11.76 5.92
C VAL A 86 -13.20 11.68 7.31
N ASP A 87 -13.92 12.17 8.33
CA ASP A 87 -13.54 12.12 9.74
C ASP A 87 -14.30 11.02 10.52
N ASP A 88 -14.43 9.83 9.95
CA ASP A 88 -15.07 8.66 10.59
C ASP A 88 -14.09 7.48 10.65
N VAL A 89 -13.80 7.02 11.87
CA VAL A 89 -12.88 5.90 12.10
C VAL A 89 -13.36 4.59 11.46
N ARG A 90 -14.67 4.39 11.31
CA ARG A 90 -15.22 3.19 10.67
C ARG A 90 -14.89 3.18 9.19
N VAL A 91 -15.03 4.32 8.52
CA VAL A 91 -14.69 4.47 7.10
C VAL A 91 -13.18 4.30 6.91
N TRP A 92 -12.36 4.91 7.77
CA TRP A 92 -10.91 4.72 7.76
C TRP A 92 -10.52 3.23 7.87
N ARG A 93 -11.15 2.48 8.79
CA ARG A 93 -10.91 1.04 8.94
C ARG A 93 -11.29 0.26 7.69
N LEU A 94 -12.46 0.51 7.12
CA LEU A 94 -12.92 -0.19 5.92
C LEU A 94 -12.02 0.08 4.71
N LEU A 95 -11.60 1.34 4.51
CA LEU A 95 -10.67 1.69 3.45
C LEU A 95 -9.29 1.05 3.66
N CYS A 96 -8.76 1.07 4.89
CA CYS A 96 -7.51 0.37 5.20
C CYS A 96 -7.62 -1.14 4.96
N MET A 97 -8.74 -1.77 5.34
CA MET A 97 -8.98 -3.19 5.06
C MET A 97 -9.05 -3.48 3.56
N GLY A 98 -9.70 -2.62 2.78
CA GLY A 98 -9.74 -2.75 1.32
C GLY A 98 -8.35 -2.63 0.68
N MET A 99 -7.55 -1.65 1.11
CA MET A 99 -6.16 -1.50 0.65
C MET A 99 -5.28 -2.68 1.06
N LEU A 100 -5.47 -3.24 2.26
CA LEU A 100 -4.75 -4.44 2.70
C LEU A 100 -4.95 -5.65 1.77
N LEU A 101 -6.11 -5.78 1.11
CA LEU A 101 -6.30 -6.85 0.11
C LEU A 101 -5.33 -6.69 -1.07
N SER A 102 -5.12 -5.46 -1.53
CA SER A 102 -4.15 -5.15 -2.58
C SER A 102 -2.70 -5.30 -2.08
N ASP A 103 -2.41 -4.90 -0.83
CA ASP A 103 -1.09 -5.11 -0.23
C ASP A 103 -0.72 -6.60 -0.15
N LEU A 104 -1.68 -7.46 0.21
CA LEU A 104 -1.50 -8.91 0.26
C LEU A 104 -1.22 -9.48 -1.13
N ALA A 105 -1.99 -9.07 -2.14
CA ALA A 105 -1.78 -9.49 -3.53
C ALA A 105 -0.40 -9.03 -4.05
N TYR A 106 -0.03 -7.78 -3.79
CA TYR A 106 1.27 -7.22 -4.16
C TYR A 106 2.42 -7.97 -3.49
N THR A 107 2.37 -8.14 -2.17
CA THR A 107 3.41 -8.86 -1.40
C THR A 107 3.56 -10.30 -1.90
N HIS A 108 2.44 -10.98 -2.16
CA HIS A 108 2.49 -12.33 -2.71
C HIS A 108 3.11 -12.36 -4.11
N SER A 109 2.81 -11.37 -4.97
CA SER A 109 3.39 -11.30 -6.32
C SER A 109 4.91 -11.12 -6.28
N VAL A 110 5.46 -10.35 -5.34
CA VAL A 110 6.90 -10.21 -5.12
C VAL A 110 7.51 -11.55 -4.67
N ALA A 111 6.89 -12.24 -3.71
CA ALA A 111 7.35 -13.56 -3.29
C ALA A 111 7.33 -14.58 -4.44
N GLN A 112 6.30 -14.56 -5.28
CA GLN A 112 6.21 -15.41 -6.48
C GLN A 112 7.35 -15.12 -7.47
N ALA A 113 7.62 -13.84 -7.74
CA ALA A 113 8.67 -13.44 -8.68
C ALA A 113 10.08 -13.86 -8.23
N LEU A 114 10.30 -14.02 -6.93
CA LEU A 114 11.57 -14.42 -6.33
C LEU A 114 11.70 -15.94 -6.13
N GLY A 115 10.73 -16.72 -6.60
CA GLY A 115 10.76 -18.18 -6.52
C GLY A 115 10.09 -18.77 -5.28
N GLY A 116 9.47 -17.96 -4.43
CA GLY A 116 8.70 -18.42 -3.27
C GLY A 116 8.88 -17.57 -2.01
N TRP A 117 7.98 -17.78 -1.05
CA TRP A 117 8.05 -17.14 0.27
C TRP A 117 9.30 -17.57 1.06
N ASP A 118 9.77 -18.80 0.87
CA ASP A 118 10.97 -19.32 1.53
C ASP A 118 12.26 -18.61 1.09
N VAL A 119 12.28 -18.05 -0.14
CA VAL A 119 13.35 -17.20 -0.64
C VAL A 119 13.17 -15.77 -0.15
N TRP A 120 11.97 -15.22 -0.30
CA TRP A 120 11.70 -13.82 0.03
C TRP A 120 11.85 -13.52 1.54
N LEU A 121 11.48 -14.45 2.42
CA LEU A 121 11.58 -14.26 3.88
C LEU A 121 13.02 -14.31 4.44
N LYS A 122 14.02 -14.70 3.63
CA LYS A 122 15.44 -14.69 4.03
C LYS A 122 15.98 -13.26 3.97
N VAL A 123 15.62 -12.45 4.97
CA VAL A 123 15.98 -11.02 5.06
C VAL A 123 17.49 -10.76 5.07
N TRP A 124 18.30 -11.75 5.45
CA TRP A 124 19.77 -11.67 5.39
C TRP A 124 20.33 -11.76 3.96
N ASP A 125 19.54 -12.28 3.01
CA ASP A 125 19.90 -12.37 1.59
C ASP A 125 19.34 -11.20 0.77
N TRP A 126 18.76 -10.18 1.43
CA TRP A 126 18.17 -9.03 0.76
C TRP A 126 19.22 -8.09 0.19
N THR A 127 19.01 -7.72 -1.07
CA THR A 127 19.76 -6.68 -1.78
C THR A 127 19.34 -5.29 -1.31
N SER A 128 20.08 -4.25 -1.72
CA SER A 128 19.66 -2.87 -1.49
C SER A 128 18.31 -2.54 -2.13
N GLU A 129 18.00 -3.17 -3.27
CA GLU A 129 16.71 -2.99 -3.96
C GLU A 129 15.55 -3.58 -3.14
N ASP A 130 15.73 -4.76 -2.55
CA ASP A 130 14.75 -5.38 -1.65
C ASP A 130 14.44 -4.48 -0.44
N TRP A 131 15.47 -3.86 0.13
CA TRP A 131 15.30 -2.91 1.24
C TRP A 131 14.54 -1.65 0.79
N VAL A 132 14.85 -1.10 -0.38
CA VAL A 132 14.13 0.07 -0.92
C VAL A 132 12.66 -0.26 -1.14
N VAL A 133 12.35 -1.39 -1.78
CA VAL A 133 10.96 -1.84 -2.00
C VAL A 133 10.24 -2.06 -0.67
N THR A 134 10.91 -2.70 0.29
CA THR A 134 10.31 -2.99 1.60
C THR A 134 10.04 -1.74 2.40
N ILE A 135 11.00 -0.83 2.52
CA ILE A 135 10.87 0.40 3.33
C ILE A 135 9.85 1.36 2.72
N THR A 136 9.68 1.35 1.40
CA THR A 136 8.67 2.17 0.72
C THR A 136 7.28 1.53 0.68
N THR A 137 7.10 0.32 1.23
CA THR A 137 5.81 -0.39 1.25
C THR A 137 5.35 -0.76 2.66
N TRP A 138 6.18 -1.48 3.42
CA TRP A 138 5.79 -2.12 4.67
C TRP A 138 5.38 -1.18 5.81
N PRO A 139 5.98 0.01 6.00
CA PRO A 139 5.50 0.95 7.02
C PRO A 139 4.03 1.31 6.84
N PHE A 140 3.55 1.37 5.60
CA PHE A 140 2.18 1.68 5.24
C PHE A 140 1.24 0.51 5.48
N VAL A 141 1.65 -0.69 5.06
CA VAL A 141 0.93 -1.94 5.34
C VAL A 141 0.73 -2.12 6.84
N LEU A 142 1.80 -1.97 7.64
CA LEU A 142 1.74 -2.09 9.09
C LEU A 142 0.85 -1.02 9.72
N THR A 143 0.86 0.20 9.17
CA THR A 143 -0.03 1.27 9.60
C THR A 143 -1.50 0.92 9.34
N ARG A 144 -1.82 0.40 8.15
CA ARG A 144 -3.17 -0.08 7.80
C ARG A 144 -3.61 -1.23 8.69
N VAL A 145 -2.73 -2.20 8.99
CA VAL A 145 -3.01 -3.30 9.94
C VAL A 145 -3.34 -2.72 11.32
N GLY A 146 -2.54 -1.78 11.82
CA GLY A 146 -2.79 -1.12 13.10
C GLY A 146 -4.16 -0.44 13.14
N ILE A 147 -4.52 0.31 12.11
CA ILE A 147 -5.84 0.96 11.99
C ILE A 147 -6.96 -0.07 11.91
N ALA A 148 -6.84 -1.09 11.06
CA ALA A 148 -7.84 -2.13 10.85
C ALA A 148 -8.15 -2.90 12.14
N LEU A 149 -7.11 -3.20 12.94
CA LEU A 149 -7.23 -3.86 14.25
C LEU A 149 -7.64 -2.89 15.38
N GLY A 150 -7.54 -1.58 15.17
CA GLY A 150 -7.83 -0.57 16.19
C GLY A 150 -6.72 -0.38 17.23
N LEU A 151 -5.48 -0.70 16.88
CA LEU A 151 -4.33 -0.58 17.77
C LEU A 151 -3.97 0.90 18.02
N GLY A 152 -3.73 1.25 19.29
CA GLY A 152 -3.30 2.60 19.68
C GLY A 152 -4.39 3.68 19.59
N PHE A 153 -5.65 3.28 19.42
CA PHE A 153 -6.78 4.21 19.35
C PHE A 153 -7.03 4.82 20.73
N ARG A 154 -7.08 6.15 20.83
CA ARG A 154 -7.50 6.83 22.06
C ARG A 154 -9.02 6.61 22.25
N GLY A 155 -9.43 6.23 23.46
CA GLY A 155 -10.82 5.97 23.85
C GLY A 155 -11.76 7.10 23.46
#